data_AF-A0A2V8UQI4-F1
#
_entry.id   AF-A0A2V8UQI4-F1
#
_cell.length_a   1.000
_cell.length_b   1.000
_cell.length_c   1.000
_cell.angle_alpha   90.00
_cell.angle_beta   90.00
_cell.angle_gamma   90.00
#
_symmetry.space_group_name_H-M   'P 1'
#
loop_
_entity.id
_entity.type
_entity.pdbx_description
1 polymer ?
#
loop_
_entity_poly.entity_id
_entity_poly.type
_entity_poly.pdbx_seq_one_letter_code
_entity_poly.pdbx_strand_id
1 'polypeptide(L)' 'MNRVALKLTLEELRLLTTLASDQVFRRQFIDPRMPGHKTNSEEMSLGKALVTRLRLMLDEGKATG' A
#
# COMPACT_ATOMS: atom_id res chain seq x y z
N MET A 1 -8.57 6.66 15.13
CA MET A 1 -7.94 7.05 13.85
C MET A 1 -8.89 7.93 13.07
N ASN A 2 -8.44 9.12 12.67
CA ASN A 2 -9.24 10.03 11.85
C ASN A 2 -9.20 9.59 10.39
N ARG A 3 -10.30 9.80 9.66
CA ARG A 3 -10.40 9.48 8.23
C ARG A 3 -10.22 10.76 7.41
N VAL A 4 -9.55 10.62 6.28
CA VAL A 4 -9.39 11.68 5.27
C VAL A 4 -10.02 11.21 3.97
N ALA A 5 -10.74 12.10 3.28
CA ALA A 5 -11.27 11.83 1.94
C ALA A 5 -10.26 12.30 0.87
N LEU A 6 -10.00 11.44 -0.11
CA LEU A 6 -9.11 11.70 -1.24
C LEU A 6 -9.90 11.50 -2.53
N LYS A 7 -9.72 12.42 -3.49
CA LYS A 7 -10.22 12.27 -4.86
C LYS A 7 -9.02 11.92 -5.73
N LEU A 8 -9.11 10.81 -6.44
CA LEU A 8 -8.08 10.29 -7.34
C LEU A 8 -8.76 9.80 -8.62
N THR A 9 -8.06 9.89 -9.75
CA THR A 9 -8.44 9.12 -10.94
C THR A 9 -8.14 7.63 -10.73
N LEU A 10 -8.71 6.77 -11.58
CA LEU A 10 -8.40 5.34 -11.54
C LEU A 10 -6.92 5.07 -11.85
N GLU A 11 -6.29 5.88 -12.69
CA GLU A 11 -4.87 5.77 -13.03
C GLU A 11 -3.98 6.16 -11.84
N GLU A 12 -4.31 7.26 -11.16
CA GLU A 12 -3.60 7.69 -9.95
C GLU A 12 -3.74 6.66 -8.82
N LEU A 13 -4.94 6.11 -8.62
CA LEU A 13 -5.17 5.05 -7.64
C LEU A 13 -4.37 3.78 -8.00
N ARG A 14 -4.29 3.44 -9.28
CA ARG A 14 -3.50 2.29 -9.76
C ARG A 14 -2.01 2.50 -9.50
N LEU A 15 -1.48 3.66 -9.87
CA LEU A 15 -0.08 4.01 -9.64
C LEU A 15 0.25 4.01 -8.14
N LEU A 16 -0.59 4.64 -7.31
CA LEU A 16 -0.41 4.68 -5.86
C LEU A 16 -0.40 3.26 -5.25
N THR A 17 -1.29 2.38 -5.72
CA THR A 17 -1.36 1.00 -5.26
C THR A 17 -0.08 0.23 -5.58
N THR A 18 0.47 0.41 -6.78
CA THR A 18 1.75 -0.20 -7.18
C THR A 18 2.89 0.33 -6.32
N LEU A 19 3.03 1.66 -6.19
CA LEU A 19 4.09 2.27 -5.39
C LEU A 19 4.04 1.83 -3.93
N ALA A 20 2.85 1.77 -3.32
CA ALA A 20 2.68 1.29 -1.96
C ALA A 20 3.05 -0.20 -1.82
N SER A 21 2.67 -1.03 -2.80
CA SER A 21 3.04 -2.45 -2.84
C SER A 21 4.56 -2.63 -2.91
N ASP A 22 5.24 -1.86 -3.74
CA ASP A 22 6.70 -1.92 -3.89
C ASP A 22 7.42 -1.50 -2.61
N GLN A 23 6.92 -0.46 -1.92
CA GLN A 23 7.48 -0.04 -0.62
C GLN A 23 7.28 -1.10 0.47
N VAL A 24 6.10 -1.74 0.52
CA VAL A 24 5.86 -2.85 1.45
C VAL A 24 6.81 -4.01 1.15
N PHE A 25 6.99 -4.37 -0.12
CA PHE A 25 7.92 -5.42 -0.53
C PHE A 25 9.36 -5.10 -0.12
N ARG A 26 9.83 -3.88 -0.43
CA ARG A 26 11.17 -3.42 -0.04
C ARG A 26 11.37 -3.53 1.48
N ARG A 27 10.45 -2.99 2.27
CA ARG A 27 10.54 -3.01 3.73
C ARG A 27 10.50 -4.43 4.30
N GLN A 28 9.83 -5.36 3.61
CA GLN A 28 9.72 -6.74 4.06
C GLN A 28 10.93 -7.61 3.68
N PHE A 29 11.54 -7.37 2.52
CA PHE A 29 12.50 -8.31 1.92
C PHE A 29 13.88 -7.72 1.62
N ILE A 30 13.97 -6.39 1.46
CA ILE A 30 15.23 -5.70 1.14
C ILE A 30 15.81 -5.09 2.41
N ASP A 31 15.03 -4.25 3.09
CA ASP A 31 15.53 -3.49 4.26
C ASP A 31 16.04 -4.39 5.40
N PRO A 32 15.50 -5.59 5.69
CA PRO A 32 16.06 -6.49 6.71
C PRO A 32 17.49 -6.97 6.44
N ARG A 33 18.00 -6.82 5.21
CA ARG A 33 19.39 -7.12 4.85
C ARG A 33 20.34 -5.95 5.10
N MET A 34 19.82 -4.77 5.46
CA MET A 34 20.62 -3.58 5.72
C MET A 34 21.14 -3.58 7.16
N PRO A 35 22.43 -3.26 7.38
CA PRO A 35 22.98 -3.16 8.73
C PRO A 35 22.19 -2.19 9.61
N GLY A 36 21.88 -2.62 10.84
CA GLY A 36 21.16 -1.80 11.81
C GLY A 36 19.66 -1.64 11.56
N HIS A 37 19.07 -2.36 10.59
CA HIS A 37 17.63 -2.31 10.35
C HIS A 37 16.83 -2.83 11.55
N LYS A 38 15.76 -2.09 11.91
CA LYS A 38 14.76 -2.52 12.89
C LYS A 38 13.41 -2.62 12.23
N THR A 39 12.79 -3.78 12.32
CA THR A 39 11.46 -4.02 11.78
C THR A 39 10.40 -3.40 12.69
N ASN A 40 9.52 -2.57 12.14
CA ASN A 40 8.29 -2.15 12.81
C ASN A 40 7.12 -3.03 12.34
N SER A 41 6.77 -4.05 13.13
CA SER A 41 5.76 -5.05 12.75
C SER A 41 4.35 -4.46 12.64
N GLU A 42 4.02 -3.45 13.44
CA GLU A 42 2.72 -2.77 13.40
C GLU A 42 2.57 -1.96 12.10
N GLU A 43 3.59 -1.16 11.75
CA GLU A 43 3.61 -0.39 10.51
C GLU A 43 3.61 -1.30 9.27
N MET A 44 4.33 -2.43 9.33
CA MET A 44 4.31 -3.44 8.27
C MET A 44 2.91 -4.05 8.08
N SER A 45 2.21 -4.36 9.17
CA SER A 45 0.86 -4.93 9.13
C SER A 45 -0.13 -3.93 8.57
N LEU A 46 -0.04 -2.66 9.00
CA LEU A 46 -0.85 -1.56 8.46
C LEU A 46 -0.61 -1.35 6.97
N GLY A 47 0.65 -1.37 6.53
CA GLY A 47 1.02 -1.22 5.11
C GLY A 47 0.42 -2.33 4.23
N LYS A 48 0.50 -3.59 4.66
CA LYS A 48 -0.12 -4.72 3.96
C LYS A 48 -1.65 -4.57 3.86
N ALA A 49 -2.31 -4.22 4.97
CA ALA A 49 -3.75 -4.01 4.99
C ALA A 49 -4.18 -2.84 4.07
N LEU A 50 -3.40 -1.76 4.03
CA LEU A 50 -3.64 -0.62 3.16
C LEU A 50 -3.53 -1.02 1.67
N VAL A 51 -2.48 -1.75 1.28
CA VAL A 51 -2.31 -2.22 -0.11
C VAL A 51 -3.48 -3.13 -0.52
N THR A 52 -3.92 -4.04 0.35
CA THR A 52 -5.09 -4.89 0.07
C THR A 52 -6.34 -4.04 -0.17
N ARG A 53 -6.59 -3.05 0.68
CA ARG A 53 -7.76 -2.16 0.53
C ARG A 53 -7.70 -1.36 -0.77
N LEU A 54 -6.54 -0.83 -1.15
CA LEU A 54 -6.38 -0.08 -2.40
C LEU A 54 -6.64 -0.96 -3.64
N ARG A 55 -6.21 -2.24 -3.61
CA ARG A 55 -6.51 -3.20 -4.68
C ARG A 55 -8.00 -3.48 -4.81
N LEU A 56 -8.71 -3.64 -3.69
CA LEU A 56 -10.17 -3.83 -3.70
C LEU A 56 -10.89 -2.63 -4.34
N MET A 57 -10.47 -1.41 -4.02
CA MET A 57 -11.05 -0.19 -4.62
C MET A 57 -10.82 -0.11 -6.14
N LEU A 58 -9.70 -0.63 -6.64
CA LEU A 58 -9.44 -0.74 -8.08
C LEU A 58 -10.30 -1.81 -8.76
N ASP A 59 -10.60 -2.91 -8.07
CA ASP A 59 -11.43 -3.99 -8.63
C ASP A 59 -12.91 -3.59 -8.65
N GLU A 60 -13.39 -2.86 -7.64
CA GLU A 60 -14.73 -2.26 -7.62
C GLU A 60 -14.89 -1.24 -8.76
N GLY A 61 -13.87 -0.40 -9.00
CA GLY A 61 -13.88 0.59 -10.09
C GLY A 61 -13.90 -0.02 -11.50
N LYS A 62 -13.47 -1.28 -11.66
CA LYS A 62 -13.57 -2.02 -12.95
C LYS A 62 -14.97 -2.58 -13.20
N ALA A 63 -15.73 -2.87 -12.15
CA ALA A 63 -17.08 -3.45 -12.29
C ALA A 63 -18.14 -2.42 -12.71
N THR A 64 -17.82 -1.12 -12.59
CA THR A 64 -18.72 0.01 -12.86
C THR A 64 -18.37 0.80 -14.13
N GLY A 65 -17.41 0.32 -14.93
CA GLY A 65 -16.90 0.98 -16.15
C GLY A 65 -17.21 0.22 -17.43
#